data_AF-A0A7K2IRU4-F1
#
_entry.id   AF-A0A7K2IRU4-F1
#
_cell.length_a   1.000
_cell.length_b   1.000
_cell.length_c   1.000
_cell.angle_alpha   90.00
_cell.angle_beta   90.00
_cell.angle_gamma   90.00
#
_symmetry.space_group_name_H-M   'P 1'
#
loop_
_entity.id
_entity.type
_entity.pdbx_description
1 polymer ?
#
loop_
_entity_poly.entity_id
_entity_poly.type
_entity_poly.pdbx_seq_one_letter_code
_entity_poly.pdbx_strand_id
1 'polypeptide(L)'
;MTEEGRDPGLQPERTLLSWQRTLILLVLVGLLYLRGPLVPGAAVLREAPVPLRVGVLALVLLLVALLGLHLWRRWRRTDHGLREPGGTGPPASVARPWAMVLLGIGVLSLTVAVTMTAILP
;
A
#
# COMPACT_ATOMS: atom_id res chain seq x y z
N MET A 1 -24.16 -18.23 -32.75
CA MET A 1 -23.27 -17.25 -32.11
C MET A 1 -23.26 -17.55 -30.63
N THR A 2 -22.49 -18.57 -30.24
CA THR A 2 -22.27 -18.88 -28.82
C THR A 2 -21.27 -17.84 -28.34
N GLU A 3 -21.71 -16.95 -27.45
CA GLU A 3 -20.84 -16.04 -26.72
C GLU A 3 -19.70 -16.86 -26.12
N GLU A 4 -18.52 -16.77 -26.73
CA GLU A 4 -17.28 -17.25 -26.13
C GLU A 4 -17.15 -16.51 -24.80
N GLY A 5 -17.49 -17.22 -23.72
CA GLY A 5 -17.43 -16.74 -22.36
C GLY A 5 -16.06 -16.15 -22.15
N ARG A 6 -16.01 -14.81 -22.10
CA ARG A 6 -14.81 -14.02 -21.87
C ARG A 6 -14.18 -14.58 -20.61
N ASP A 7 -13.09 -15.35 -20.78
CA ASP A 7 -12.32 -15.84 -19.66
C ASP A 7 -11.98 -14.61 -18.81
N PRO A 8 -12.49 -14.52 -17.56
CA PRO A 8 -12.18 -13.41 -16.67
C PRO A 8 -10.69 -13.42 -16.29
N GLY A 9 -9.86 -14.28 -16.88
CA GLY A 9 -8.64 -13.87 -17.57
C GLY A 9 -7.70 -13.06 -16.70
N LEU A 10 -7.01 -13.71 -15.76
CA LEU A 10 -5.79 -13.29 -15.02
C LEU A 10 -5.76 -11.85 -14.42
N GLN A 11 -6.81 -11.04 -14.58
CA GLN A 11 -6.83 -9.62 -14.24
C GLN A 11 -6.96 -9.40 -12.72
N PRO A 12 -7.71 -10.20 -11.96
CA PRO A 12 -7.73 -10.12 -10.50
C PRO A 12 -6.36 -10.43 -9.88
N GLU A 13 -5.67 -11.46 -10.39
CA GLU A 13 -4.34 -11.86 -9.94
C GLU A 13 -3.29 -10.77 -10.22
N ARG A 14 -3.29 -10.21 -11.43
CA ARG A 14 -2.41 -9.08 -11.80
C ARG A 14 -2.63 -7.86 -10.92
N THR A 15 -3.87 -7.60 -10.53
CA THR A 15 -4.22 -6.49 -9.64
C THR A 15 -3.68 -6.74 -8.22
N LEU A 16 -3.73 -7.97 -7.71
CA LEU A 16 -3.19 -8.28 -6.39
C LEU A 16 -1.68 -8.22 -6.34
N LEU A 17 -1.00 -8.71 -7.37
CA LEU A 17 0.46 -8.58 -7.49
C LEU A 17 0.89 -7.11 -7.53
N SER A 18 0.13 -6.25 -8.22
CA SER A 18 0.44 -4.81 -8.24
C SER A 18 0.19 -4.13 -6.89
N TRP A 19 -0.86 -4.52 -6.16
CA TRP A 19 -1.08 -4.07 -4.78
C TRP A 19 0.02 -4.54 -3.84
N GLN A 20 0.42 -5.81 -3.90
CA GLN A 20 1.53 -6.33 -3.09
C GLN A 20 2.82 -5.57 -3.36
N ARG A 21 3.15 -5.32 -4.64
CA ARG A 21 4.31 -4.51 -5.03
C ARG A 21 4.24 -3.10 -4.45
N THR A 22 3.07 -2.47 -4.51
CA THR A 22 2.85 -1.12 -3.97
C THR A 22 3.06 -1.07 -2.45
N LEU A 23 2.53 -2.06 -1.73
CA LEU A 23 2.72 -2.18 -0.28
C LEU A 23 4.19 -2.40 0.09
N ILE A 24 4.90 -3.29 -0.63
CA ILE A 24 6.34 -3.53 -0.42
C ILE A 24 7.14 -2.25 -0.65
N LEU A 25 6.87 -1.52 -1.73
CA LEU A 25 7.54 -0.25 -2.02
C LEU A 25 7.29 0.77 -0.91
N LEU A 26 6.06 0.89 -0.41
CA LEU A 26 5.74 1.83 0.66
C LEU A 26 6.52 1.51 1.95
N VAL A 27 6.64 0.22 2.29
CA VAL A 27 7.47 -0.25 3.42
C VAL A 27 8.94 0.07 3.19
N LEU A 28 9.47 -0.23 1.99
CA LEU A 28 10.87 0.06 1.64
C LEU A 28 11.19 1.55 1.75
N VAL A 29 10.32 2.43 1.27
CA VAL A 29 10.52 3.87 1.36
C VAL A 29 10.44 4.34 2.82
N GLY A 30 9.53 3.77 3.63
CA GLY A 30 9.50 4.03 5.07
C GLY A 30 10.79 3.61 5.79
N LEU A 31 11.36 2.44 5.45
CA LEU A 31 12.65 1.98 5.96
C LEU A 31 13.80 2.88 5.48
N LEU A 32 13.77 3.33 4.23
CA LEU A 32 14.77 4.26 3.69
C LEU A 32 14.70 5.62 4.41
N TYR A 33 13.50 6.07 4.78
CA TYR A 33 13.32 7.25 5.63
C TYR A 33 13.95 7.07 7.01
N LEU A 34 14.11 5.85 7.52
CA LEU A 34 14.83 5.56 8.76
C LEU A 34 16.36 5.50 8.58
N ARG A 35 16.87 5.38 7.35
CA ARG A 35 18.32 5.25 7.04
C ARG A 35 19.13 6.50 7.37
N GLY A 36 18.52 7.69 7.36
CA GLY A 36 19.24 8.97 7.53
C GLY A 36 20.28 9.05 8.66
N PRO A 37 20.08 8.52 9.89
CA PRO A 37 21.08 8.60 10.96
C PRO A 37 22.16 7.52 10.86
N LEU A 38 22.03 6.54 9.96
CA LEU A 38 22.94 5.40 9.80
C LEU A 38 24.08 5.68 8.80
N VAL A 39 24.14 6.88 8.21
CA VAL A 39 25.22 7.29 7.31
C VAL A 39 26.05 8.36 8.00
N PRO A 40 27.18 7.98 8.64
CA PRO A 40 28.10 8.94 9.25
C PRO A 40 28.60 9.93 8.17
N GLY A 41 28.43 11.23 8.41
CA GLY A 41 28.90 12.29 7.51
C GLY A 41 27.87 12.83 6.50
N ALA A 42 26.64 12.30 6.45
CA ALA A 42 25.57 12.83 5.61
C ALA A 42 24.80 14.02 6.25
N ALA A 43 25.46 14.80 7.12
CA ALA A 43 24.89 15.90 7.89
C ALA A 43 24.56 17.17 7.08
N VAL A 44 24.17 17.00 5.80
CA VAL A 44 23.69 18.10 4.96
C VAL A 44 22.21 18.41 5.24
N LEU A 45 21.45 17.46 5.83
CA LEU A 45 20.08 17.67 6.28
C LEU A 45 19.96 17.46 7.79
N ARG A 46 19.25 18.37 8.46
CA ARG A 46 18.89 18.23 9.88
C ARG A 46 18.01 16.99 10.05
N GLU A 47 18.44 16.09 10.93
CA GLU A 47 17.71 14.84 11.17
C GLU A 47 16.43 15.11 11.96
N ALA A 48 15.28 14.60 11.49
CA ALA A 48 14.07 14.59 12.31
C ALA A 48 14.33 13.86 13.64
N PRO A 49 13.67 14.28 14.73
CA PRO A 49 13.74 13.56 15.98
C PRO A 49 13.32 12.10 15.77
N VAL A 50 14.13 11.18 16.29
CA VAL A 50 13.91 9.72 16.24
C VAL A 50 12.45 9.32 16.53
N PRO A 51 11.75 9.84 17.56
CA PRO A 51 10.35 9.46 17.82
C PRO A 51 9.39 9.81 16.68
N LEU A 52 9.61 10.93 15.98
CA LEU A 52 8.77 11.32 14.83
C LEU A 52 8.96 10.32 13.68
N ARG A 53 10.21 9.91 13.40
CA ARG A 53 10.52 8.98 12.31
C ARG A 53 9.97 7.59 12.58
N VAL A 54 10.12 7.11 13.82
CA VAL A 54 9.53 5.85 14.28
C VAL A 54 8.00 5.93 14.23
N GLY A 55 7.40 7.05 14.62
CA GLY A 55 5.95 7.25 14.55
C GLY A 55 5.40 7.21 13.12
N VAL A 56 6.07 7.88 12.17
CA VAL A 56 5.70 7.84 10.74
C VAL A 56 5.85 6.43 10.19
N LEU A 57 6.95 5.74 10.51
CA LEU A 57 7.15 4.36 10.08
C LEU A 57 6.07 3.42 10.65
N ALA A 58 5.75 3.55 11.94
CA ALA A 58 4.71 2.76 12.60
C ALA A 58 3.34 3.00 11.96
N LEU A 59 3.00 4.26 11.63
CA LEU A 59 1.76 4.60 10.93
C LEU A 59 1.74 3.96 9.53
N VAL A 60 2.82 4.08 8.76
CA VAL A 60 2.92 3.47 7.43
C VAL A 60 2.78 1.94 7.50
N LEU A 61 3.47 1.29 8.44
CA LEU A 61 3.38 -0.16 8.64
C LEU A 61 1.97 -0.58 9.05
N LEU A 62 1.30 0.19 9.91
CA LEU A 62 -0.09 -0.07 10.29
C LEU A 62 -1.02 0.02 9.08
N LEU A 63 -0.90 1.06 8.25
CA LEU A 63 -1.71 1.23 7.04
C LEU A 63 -1.46 0.09 6.04
N VAL A 64 -0.20 -0.30 5.83
CA VAL A 64 0.18 -1.43 4.99
C VAL A 64 -0.39 -2.74 5.51
N ALA A 65 -0.31 -2.99 6.83
CA ALA A 65 -0.84 -4.19 7.46
C ALA A 65 -2.37 -4.27 7.36
N LEU A 66 -3.08 -3.17 7.58
CA LEU A 66 -4.52 -3.09 7.43
C LEU A 66 -4.94 -3.38 5.99
N LEU A 67 -4.25 -2.78 5.01
CA LEU A 67 -4.56 -2.96 3.60
C LEU A 67 -4.21 -4.36 3.11
N GLY A 68 -3.04 -4.89 3.50
CA GLY A 68 -2.62 -6.25 3.22
C GLY A 68 -3.56 -7.29 3.82
N LEU A 69 -3.98 -7.11 5.08
CA LEU A 69 -4.96 -7.99 5.73
C LEU A 69 -6.34 -7.90 5.05
N HIS A 70 -6.76 -6.71 4.60
CA HIS A 70 -8.00 -6.55 3.86
C HIS A 70 -7.98 -7.31 2.53
N LEU A 71 -6.90 -7.15 1.76
CA LEU A 71 -6.69 -7.85 0.50
C LEU A 71 -6.60 -9.37 0.71
N TRP A 72 -5.86 -9.83 1.73
CA TRP A 72 -5.72 -11.24 2.06
C TRP A 72 -7.03 -11.88 2.55
N ARG A 73 -7.76 -11.21 3.45
CA ARG A 73 -9.07 -11.69 3.92
C ARG A 73 -10.07 -11.76 2.77
N ARG A 74 -10.06 -10.80 1.86
CA ARG A 74 -10.90 -10.83 0.66
C ARG A 74 -10.51 -12.01 -0.23
N TRP A 75 -9.23 -12.15 -0.57
CA TRP A 75 -8.74 -13.27 -1.38
C TRP A 75 -9.13 -14.63 -0.80
N ARG A 76 -8.92 -14.82 0.51
CA ARG A 76 -9.26 -16.06 1.21
C ARG A 76 -10.77 -16.32 1.30
N ARG A 77 -11.60 -15.27 1.36
CA ARG A 77 -13.07 -15.39 1.37
C ARG A 77 -13.67 -15.63 -0.01
N THR A 78 -12.99 -15.18 -1.07
CA THR A 78 -13.47 -15.30 -2.45
C THR A 78 -12.90 -16.53 -3.17
N ASP A 79 -12.26 -17.45 -2.44
CA ASP A 79 -11.73 -18.74 -2.92
C ASP A 79 -11.18 -18.69 -4.37
N HIS A 80 -10.11 -17.91 -4.55
CA HIS A 80 -9.45 -17.72 -5.86
C HIS A 80 -10.32 -17.08 -6.97
N GLY A 81 -11.30 -16.25 -6.62
CA GLY A 81 -12.10 -15.50 -7.61
C GLY A 81 -13.20 -16.33 -8.27
N LEU A 82 -13.45 -17.55 -7.78
CA LEU A 82 -14.49 -18.43 -8.30
C LEU A 82 -15.68 -18.46 -7.34
N ARG A 83 -16.77 -17.84 -7.80
CA ARG A 83 -18.15 -17.87 -7.26
C ARG A 83 -18.43 -16.95 -6.07
N GLU A 84 -19.00 -15.79 -6.37
CA GLU A 84 -20.19 -15.37 -5.61
C GLU A 84 -21.33 -16.34 -6.00
N PRO A 85 -21.85 -17.17 -5.07
CA PRO A 85 -23.02 -17.99 -5.36
C PRO A 85 -24.24 -17.05 -5.41
N GLY A 86 -24.60 -16.58 -6.61
CA GLY A 86 -25.88 -15.90 -6.88
C GLY A 86 -25.83 -14.41 -7.24
N GLY A 87 -24.65 -13.80 -7.45
CA GLY A 87 -24.54 -12.39 -7.84
C GLY A 87 -24.48 -12.19 -9.36
N THR A 88 -25.50 -11.58 -9.97
CA THR A 88 -25.53 -11.14 -11.38
C THR A 88 -24.84 -9.78 -11.60
N GLY A 89 -23.83 -9.46 -10.79
CA GLY A 89 -23.11 -8.18 -10.83
C GLY A 89 -21.68 -8.32 -11.39
N PRO A 90 -21.12 -7.31 -12.08
CA PRO A 90 -19.72 -7.34 -12.50
C PRO A 90 -18.80 -7.48 -11.28
N PRO A 91 -17.72 -8.27 -11.38
CA PRO A 91 -16.82 -8.53 -10.25
C PRO A 91 -16.29 -7.20 -9.70
N ALA A 92 -16.69 -6.87 -8.47
CA ALA A 92 -16.39 -5.60 -7.84
C ALA A 92 -14.88 -5.34 -7.87
N SER A 93 -14.46 -4.18 -8.35
CA SER A 93 -13.04 -3.82 -8.46
C SER A 93 -12.30 -4.10 -7.15
N VAL A 94 -11.08 -4.65 -7.25
CA VAL A 94 -10.22 -4.94 -6.08
C VAL A 94 -9.91 -3.63 -5.33
N ALA A 95 -9.81 -2.53 -6.08
CA ALA A 95 -9.66 -1.17 -5.59
C ALA A 95 -11.01 -0.58 -5.15
N ARG A 96 -11.48 -0.96 -3.96
CA ARG A 96 -12.53 -0.17 -3.30
C ARG A 96 -12.03 1.27 -3.08
N PRO A 97 -12.86 2.31 -3.24
CA PRO A 97 -12.44 3.71 -3.09
C PRO A 97 -11.68 4.01 -1.79
N TRP A 98 -12.07 3.34 -0.69
CA TRP A 98 -11.40 3.48 0.61
C TRP A 98 -9.95 2.98 0.64
N ALA A 99 -9.62 1.93 -0.14
CA ALA A 99 -8.25 1.45 -0.26
C ALA A 99 -7.31 2.51 -0.88
N MET A 100 -7.83 3.25 -1.86
CA MET A 100 -7.11 4.37 -2.49
C MET A 100 -6.93 5.54 -1.52
N VAL A 101 -7.95 5.83 -0.71
CA VAL A 101 -7.85 6.86 0.34
C VAL A 101 -6.76 6.49 1.35
N LEU A 102 -6.73 5.25 1.86
CA LEU A 102 -5.70 4.79 2.80
C LEU A 102 -4.29 4.85 2.20
N LEU A 103 -4.14 4.42 0.94
CA LEU A 103 -2.86 4.53 0.24
C LEU A 103 -2.43 6.00 0.11
N GLY A 104 -3.36 6.87 -0.29
CA GLY A 104 -3.13 8.31 -0.39
C GLY A 104 -2.70 8.93 0.94
N ILE A 105 -3.34 8.54 2.05
CA ILE A 105 -2.95 8.99 3.40
C ILE A 105 -1.53 8.54 3.73
N GLY A 106 -1.16 7.29 3.42
CA GLY A 106 0.19 6.77 3.67
C GLY A 106 1.25 7.53 2.88
N VAL A 107 1.01 7.75 1.58
CA VAL A 107 1.90 8.53 0.71
C VAL A 107 2.00 9.97 1.18
N LEU A 108 0.87 10.63 1.45
CA LEU A 108 0.84 12.01 1.92
C LEU A 108 1.59 12.18 3.23
N SER A 109 1.39 11.28 4.20
CA SER A 109 2.07 11.30 5.49
C SER A 109 3.59 11.21 5.30
N LEU A 110 4.03 10.31 4.43
CA LEU A 110 5.45 10.13 4.12
C LEU A 110 6.03 11.36 3.40
N THR A 111 5.32 11.92 2.42
CA THR A 111 5.71 13.14 1.72
C THR A 111 5.84 14.30 2.69
N VAL A 112 4.83 14.55 3.54
CA VAL A 112 4.85 15.61 4.54
C VAL A 112 6.01 15.42 5.51
N ALA A 113 6.25 14.20 5.99
CA ALA A 113 7.36 13.90 6.91
C ALA A 113 8.73 14.18 6.26
N VAL A 114 8.93 13.76 5.01
CA VAL A 114 10.16 14.01 4.24
C VAL A 114 10.34 15.51 3.97
N THR A 115 9.28 16.19 3.52
CA THR A 115 9.32 17.61 3.20
C THR A 115 9.53 18.47 4.46
N MET A 116 8.87 18.16 5.58
CA MET A 116 9.13 18.85 6.85
C MET A 116 10.59 18.71 7.25
N THR A 117 11.17 17.51 7.16
CA THR A 117 12.60 17.31 7.48
C THR A 117 13.54 18.04 6.54
N ALA A 118 13.14 18.27 5.29
CA ALA A 118 13.97 18.93 4.30
C ALA A 118 13.87 20.47 4.35
N ILE A 119 12.72 21.02 4.75
CA ILE A 119 12.42 22.46 4.66
C ILE A 119 12.51 23.18 6.00
N LEU A 120 12.15 22.54 7.13
CA LEU A 120 12.26 23.20 8.43
C LEU A 120 13.71 23.14 8.95
N PRO A 121 14.36 24.31 9.18
CA PRO A 121 15.75 24.41 9.64
C PRO A 121 15.97 23.93 11.07
#